data_AF-A0AAD5Y5A5-F1
#
_entry.id   AF-A0AAD5Y5A5-F1
#
_cell.length_a   1.000
_cell.length_b   1.000
_cell.length_c   1.000
_cell.angle_alpha   90.00
_cell.angle_beta   90.00
_cell.angle_gamma   90.00
#
_symmetry.space_group_name_H-M   'P 1'
#
loop_
_entity.id
_entity.type
_entity.pdbx_description
1 polymer ?
#
loop_
_entity_poly.entity_id
_entity_poly.type
_entity_poly.pdbx_seq_one_letter_code
_entity_poly.pdbx_strand_id
1 'polypeptide(L)'
;MDTVVKSEEQWKSIPIRFYYKGQIIRQLVKLQDTLQDVLVQLEIVPEKLLAHSVELELDTPIEWLAFNLSYADSFVHIVII
;
A
#
# COMPACT_ATOMS: atom_id res chain seq x y z
N MET A 1 -9.79 -40.19 3.88
CA MET A 1 -9.05 -39.21 4.69
C MET A 1 -8.89 -37.99 3.81
N ASP A 2 -9.86 -37.08 3.89
CA ASP A 2 -9.85 -35.83 3.14
C ASP A 2 -9.03 -34.81 3.93
N THR A 3 -7.82 -34.52 3.48
CA THR A 3 -6.99 -33.47 4.08
C THR A 3 -6.93 -32.28 3.13
N VAL A 4 -7.90 -31.39 3.32
CA VAL A 4 -7.90 -29.92 3.14
C VAL A 4 -6.81 -29.36 2.22
N VAL A 5 -7.22 -28.92 1.03
CA VAL A 5 -6.45 -27.99 0.19
C VAL A 5 -6.40 -26.63 0.90
N LYS A 6 -5.37 -26.37 1.70
CA LYS A 6 -5.01 -25.01 2.11
C LYS A 6 -4.12 -24.40 1.04
N SER A 7 -4.71 -23.92 -0.05
CA SER A 7 -4.09 -22.87 -0.85
C SER A 7 -4.58 -21.53 -0.31
N GLU A 8 -4.04 -21.10 0.84
CA GLU A 8 -4.04 -19.68 1.15
C GLU A 8 -3.10 -19.05 0.12
N GLU A 9 -3.65 -18.54 -0.98
CA GLU A 9 -2.88 -17.69 -1.89
C GLU A 9 -2.46 -16.47 -1.06
N GLN A 10 -1.26 -16.54 -0.50
CA GLN A 10 -0.63 -15.42 0.17
C GLN A 10 -0.50 -14.33 -0.89
N TRP A 11 -1.21 -13.23 -0.67
CA TRP A 11 -1.23 -12.10 -1.59
C TRP A 11 0.24 -11.72 -1.79
N LYS A 12 0.68 -11.53 -3.04
CA LYS A 12 2.07 -11.13 -3.34
C LYS A 12 2.21 -9.63 -3.51
N SER A 13 1.09 -8.98 -3.82
CA SER A 13 1.02 -7.55 -4.06
C SER A 13 -0.38 -7.05 -3.75
N ILE A 14 -0.48 -5.77 -3.41
CA ILE A 14 -1.75 -5.10 -3.14
C ILE A 14 -1.90 -3.85 -4.00
N PRO A 15 -3.14 -3.49 -4.34
CA PRO A 15 -3.39 -2.30 -5.13
C PRO A 15 -3.38 -1.05 -4.24
N ILE A 16 -2.54 -0.08 -4.59
CA ILE A 16 -2.45 1.22 -3.92
C ILE A 16 -2.81 2.33 -4.90
N ARG A 17 -3.57 3.33 -4.42
CA ARG A 17 -3.78 4.60 -5.12
C ARG A 17 -3.02 5.70 -4.39
N PHE A 18 -2.07 6.31 -5.08
CA PHE A 18 -1.37 7.49 -4.63
C PHE A 18 -2.01 8.74 -5.24
N TYR A 19 -2.31 9.72 -4.40
CA TYR A 19 -2.83 11.02 -4.80
C TYR A 19 -1.70 12.03 -4.66
N TYR A 20 -1.15 12.49 -5.79
CA TYR A 20 0.02 13.36 -5.81
C TYR A 20 -0.15 14.46 -6.87
N LYS A 21 -0.03 15.72 -6.45
CA LYS A 21 -0.13 16.90 -7.34
C LYS A 21 -1.37 16.88 -8.27
N GLY A 22 -2.51 16.47 -7.72
CA GLY A 22 -3.78 16.39 -8.46
C GLY A 22 -3.91 15.18 -9.40
N GLN A 23 -2.92 14.29 -9.42
CA GLN A 23 -2.93 13.06 -10.19
C GLN A 23 -3.19 11.84 -9.30
N ILE A 24 -3.74 10.78 -9.90
CA ILE A 24 -3.93 9.48 -9.26
C ILE A 24 -3.00 8.47 -9.93
N ILE A 25 -2.03 7.95 -9.18
CA ILE A 25 -1.13 6.89 -9.61
C ILE A 25 -1.66 5.58 -9.01
N ARG A 26 -1.95 4.59 -9.86
CA ARG A 26 -2.43 3.27 -9.43
C ARG A 26 -1.33 2.25 -9.66
N GLN A 27 -0.91 1.56 -8.60
CA GLN A 27 0.18 0.59 -8.68
C GLN A 27 -0.13 -0.66 -7.88
N LEU A 28 0.30 -1.81 -8.41
CA LEU A 28 0.42 -3.04 -7.64
C LEU A 28 1.77 -3.02 -6.94
N VAL A 29 1.73 -3.05 -5.62
CA VAL A 29 2.90 -2.91 -4.76
C VAL A 29 3.14 -4.21 -4.02
N LYS A 30 4.39 -4.65 -3.90
CA LYS A 30 4.72 -5.89 -3.20
C LYS A 30 4.53 -5.71 -1.69
N LEU A 31 4.04 -6.74 -1.03
CA LEU A 31 3.74 -6.67 0.41
C LEU A 31 4.99 -6.54 1.28
N GLN A 32 6.12 -7.08 0.80
CA GLN A 32 7.41 -6.97 1.50
C GLN A 32 8.07 -5.58 1.41
N ASP A 33 7.54 -4.68 0.59
CA ASP A 33 8.11 -3.34 0.43
C ASP A 33 7.66 -2.45 1.61
N THR A 34 8.39 -1.36 1.84
CA THR A 34 7.97 -0.23 2.68
C THR A 34 7.42 0.92 1.83
N LEU A 35 6.81 1.93 2.44
CA LEU A 35 6.44 3.15 1.70
C LEU A 35 7.64 3.82 1.04
N GLN A 36 8.80 3.83 1.70
CA GLN A 36 10.03 4.39 1.16
C GLN A 36 10.44 3.70 -0.14
N ASP A 37 10.44 2.37 -0.17
CA ASP A 37 10.82 1.59 -1.36
C ASP A 37 9.95 1.94 -2.57
N VAL A 38 8.65 2.11 -2.33
CA VAL A 38 7.68 2.46 -3.37
C VAL A 38 7.88 3.88 -3.86
N LEU A 39 8.10 4.83 -2.95
CA LEU A 39 8.30 6.24 -3.31
C LEU A 39 9.61 6.47 -4.07
N VAL A 40 10.66 5.70 -3.75
CA VAL A 40 11.91 5.69 -4.53
C VAL A 40 11.65 5.20 -5.96
N GLN A 41 10.88 4.12 -6.12
CA GLN A 41 10.51 3.61 -7.46
C GLN A 41 9.66 4.60 -8.26
N LEU A 42 8.84 5.40 -7.57
CA LEU A 42 8.03 6.46 -8.17
C LEU A 42 8.79 7.77 -8.39
N GLU A 43 10.05 7.87 -7.93
CA GLU A 43 10.86 9.08 -7.95
C GLU A 43 10.17 10.28 -7.26
N ILE A 44 9.47 10.00 -6.14
CA ILE A 44 8.73 10.99 -5.36
C ILE A 44 9.40 11.20 -4.00
N VAL A 45 9.62 12.45 -3.64
CA VAL A 45 10.04 12.86 -2.28
C VAL A 45 8.85 13.55 -1.62
N PRO A 46 8.15 12.91 -0.67
CA PRO A 46 7.04 13.53 0.04
C PRO A 46 7.52 14.52 1.10
N GLU A 47 6.74 15.56 1.35
CA GLU A 47 6.78 16.27 2.64
C GLU A 47 5.98 15.49 3.68
N LYS A 48 4.81 14.94 3.28
CA LYS A 48 3.97 14.11 4.15
C LYS A 48 3.26 12.99 3.38
N LEU A 49 2.92 11.94 4.11
CA LEU A 49 2.11 10.82 3.63
C LEU A 49 0.92 10.65 4.55
N LEU A 50 -0.28 10.58 3.98
CA LEU A 50 -1.51 10.40 4.75
C LEU A 50 -2.32 9.22 4.23
N ALA A 51 -2.80 8.37 5.14
CA ALA A 51 -3.90 7.43 4.87
C ALA A 51 -4.91 7.53 6.01
N HIS A 52 -6.21 7.54 5.68
CA HIS A 52 -7.29 7.76 6.66
C HIS A 52 -7.09 8.99 7.57
N SER A 53 -6.48 10.07 7.04
CA SER A 53 -6.13 11.28 7.80
C SER A 53 -5.08 11.08 8.91
N VAL A 54 -4.37 9.96 8.90
CA VAL A 54 -3.25 9.68 9.79
C VAL A 54 -1.94 9.81 9.01
N GLU A 55 -0.94 10.44 9.62
CA GLU A 55 0.40 10.57 9.05
C GLU A 55 1.14 9.23 9.10
N LEU A 56 1.75 8.86 7.98
CA LEU A 56 2.47 7.61 7.81
C LEU A 56 3.97 7.87 7.81
N GLU A 57 4.72 6.97 8.46
CA GLU A 57 6.17 6.97 8.42
C GLU A 57 6.68 6.27 7.16
N LEU A 58 7.84 6.71 6.64
CA LEU A 58 8.42 6.15 5.41
C LEU A 58 8.77 4.67 5.53
N ASP A 59 9.11 4.19 6.73
CA ASP A 59 9.44 2.79 7.01
C ASP A 59 8.19 1.92 7.22
N THR A 60 6.98 2.48 7.10
CA THR A 60 5.72 1.72 7.28
C THR A 60 5.65 0.57 6.26
N PRO A 61 5.49 -0.70 6.71
CA PRO A 61 5.36 -1.84 5.81
C PRO A 61 4.06 -1.81 5.01
N ILE A 62 4.13 -2.15 3.71
CA ILE A 62 2.97 -2.20 2.83
C ILE A 62 1.95 -3.24 3.31
N GLU A 63 2.41 -4.38 3.82
CA GLU A 63 1.55 -5.39 4.43
C GLU A 63 0.69 -4.82 5.56
N TRP A 64 1.29 -4.03 6.45
CA TRP A 64 0.57 -3.42 7.55
C TRP A 64 -0.52 -2.46 7.04
N LEU A 65 -0.21 -1.64 6.02
CA LEU A 65 -1.19 -0.74 5.41
C LEU A 65 -2.36 -1.50 4.78
N ALA A 66 -2.06 -2.59 4.07
CA ALA A 66 -3.07 -3.42 3.43
C ALA A 66 -4.08 -3.98 4.45
N PHE A 67 -3.60 -4.48 5.59
CA PHE A 67 -4.46 -5.08 6.60
C PHE A 67 -5.24 -4.06 7.44
N ASN A 68 -4.69 -2.87 7.66
CA ASN A 68 -5.24 -1.92 8.63
C ASN A 68 -5.91 -0.71 8.00
N LEU A 69 -5.46 -0.27 6.82
CA LEU A 69 -5.82 1.00 6.19
C LEU A 69 -6.35 0.83 4.75
N SER A 70 -6.78 -0.39 4.40
CA SER A 70 -7.57 -0.60 3.18
C SER A 70 -8.97 -0.03 3.34
N TYR A 71 -9.46 0.61 2.29
CA TYR A 71 -10.85 1.03 2.20
C TYR A 71 -11.75 -0.15 1.80
N ALA A 72 -13.07 0.06 1.90
CA ALA A 72 -14.07 -0.93 1.50
C ALA A 72 -14.05 -1.30 0.01
N ASP A 73 -13.31 -0.54 -0.82
CA ASP A 73 -13.09 -0.84 -2.24
C ASP A 73 -11.83 -1.71 -2.49
N SER A 74 -11.20 -2.19 -1.42
CA SER A 74 -10.00 -3.03 -1.41
C SER A 74 -8.74 -2.33 -1.92
N PHE A 75 -8.70 -0.99 -1.96
CA PHE A 75 -7.48 -0.22 -2.20
C PHE A 75 -6.97 0.39 -0.90
N VAL A 76 -5.65 0.52 -0.81
CA VAL A 76 -5.04 1.48 0.11
C VAL A 76 -4.98 2.83 -0.60
N HIS A 77 -5.44 3.88 0.07
CA HIS A 77 -5.45 5.24 -0.45
C HIS A 77 -4.42 6.07 0.32
N ILE A 78 -3.42 6.59 -0.40
CA ILE A 78 -2.33 7.39 0.18
C ILE A 78 -2.28 8.75 -0.49
N VAL A 79 -2.41 9.80 0.31
CA VAL A 79 -2.21 11.17 -0.14
C VAL A 79 -0.75 11.55 0.08
N ILE A 80 -0.12 12.05 -0.96
CA ILE A 80 1.25 12.54 -0.97
C ILE A 80 1.19 14.06 -1.05
N ILE A 81 1.70 14.73 -0.01
CA ILE A 81 1.85 16.19 0.06
C ILE A 81 3.30 16.53 -0.27
#